data_AF-A0A849GRV5-F1
#
_entry.id   AF-A0A849GRV5-F1
#
_cell.length_a   1.000
_cell.length_b   1.000
_cell.length_c   1.000
_cell.angle_alpha   90.00
_cell.angle_beta   90.00
_cell.angle_gamma   90.00
#
_symmetry.space_group_name_H-M   'P 1'
#
loop_
_entity.id
_entity.type
_entity.pdbx_description
1 polymer ?
#
loop_
_entity_poly.entity_id
_entity_poly.type
_entity_poly.pdbx_seq_one_letter_code
_entity_poly.pdbx_strand_id
1 'polypeptide(L)'
;MVKTIGNPLSWTARGIANAAEHMTQTVERIGGEEQVTPKVRTLTSEDIRVALRQGYADFAAARSDVMFICLIYPAIGVLLAAVALNTSLLPILFPVAAGFALVGPLAAIGLYEVSRRREKGEEVSWLAALRVIQSPNFGAIMVLGLYLAALFVTWLVVAHFIWLVTLGPMPPISVPAFLADVFTTGAGWAMIVLG
;
A
#
# COMPACT_ATOMS: atom_id res chain seq x y z
N MET A 1 -26.97 26.94 18.20
CA MET A 1 -25.67 27.58 17.91
C MET A 1 -25.47 27.55 16.40
N VAL A 2 -25.35 28.73 15.77
CA VAL A 2 -25.28 28.88 14.31
C VAL A 2 -23.91 28.42 13.81
N LYS A 3 -23.91 27.51 12.83
CA LYS A 3 -22.71 27.01 12.16
C LYS A 3 -22.23 28.08 11.17
N THR A 4 -21.32 28.96 11.62
CA THR A 4 -20.70 29.96 10.75
C THR A 4 -19.86 29.25 9.68
N ILE A 5 -20.19 29.49 8.40
CA ILE A 5 -19.39 29.03 7.26
C ILE A 5 -18.05 29.77 7.33
N GLY A 6 -17.04 29.11 7.90
CA GLY A 6 -15.70 29.67 8.03
C GLY A 6 -14.99 29.71 6.68
N ASN A 7 -14.10 30.69 6.51
CA ASN A 7 -13.21 30.84 5.36
C ASN A 7 -12.59 29.48 4.95
N PRO A 8 -12.63 29.06 3.67
CA PRO A 8 -12.10 27.77 3.21
C PRO A 8 -10.63 27.53 3.63
N LEU A 9 -9.82 28.58 3.70
CA LEU A 9 -8.43 28.50 4.20
C LEU A 9 -8.36 28.12 5.69
N SER A 10 -9.32 28.57 6.50
CA SER A 10 -9.39 28.19 7.92
C SER A 10 -9.93 26.77 8.10
N TRP A 11 -10.73 26.27 7.16
CA TRP A 11 -11.20 24.89 7.16
C TRP A 11 -10.07 23.92 6.79
N THR A 12 -9.27 24.24 5.77
CA THR A 12 -8.08 23.45 5.42
C THR A 12 -7.03 23.50 6.52
N ALA A 13 -6.72 24.68 7.06
CA ALA A 13 -5.76 24.83 8.15
C ALA A 13 -6.17 24.06 9.41
N ARG A 14 -7.45 24.11 9.80
CA ARG A 14 -7.97 23.30 10.92
C ARG A 14 -8.01 21.81 10.61
N GLY A 15 -8.30 21.42 9.37
CA GLY A 15 -8.22 20.03 8.93
C GLY A 15 -6.80 19.47 9.04
N ILE A 16 -5.80 20.26 8.63
CA ILE A 16 -4.37 19.91 8.76
C ILE A 16 -3.94 19.89 10.23
N ALA A 17 -4.34 20.89 11.04
CA ALA A 17 -3.98 20.96 12.45
C ALA A 17 -4.59 19.79 13.26
N ASN A 18 -5.87 19.48 13.06
CA ASN A 18 -6.52 18.35 13.72
C ASN A 18 -5.93 17.00 13.25
N ALA A 19 -5.55 16.88 11.97
CA ALA A 19 -4.86 15.71 11.46
C ALA A 19 -3.46 15.57 12.08
N ALA A 20 -2.75 16.69 12.28
CA ALA A 20 -1.44 16.73 12.94
C ALA A 20 -1.54 16.36 14.43
N GLU A 21 -2.54 16.86 15.17
CA GLU A 21 -2.78 16.49 16.57
C GLU A 21 -3.15 15.02 16.75
N HIS A 22 -3.98 14.47 15.86
CA HIS A 22 -4.27 13.03 15.86
C HIS A 22 -3.05 12.19 15.46
N MET A 23 -2.14 12.75 14.64
CA MET A 23 -0.88 12.12 14.28
C MET A 23 0.07 12.05 15.49
N THR A 24 0.19 13.11 16.30
CA THR A 24 0.97 13.08 17.56
C THR A 24 0.38 12.09 18.57
N GLN A 25 -0.94 12.09 18.76
CA GLN A 25 -1.60 11.16 19.69
C GLN A 25 -1.48 9.69 19.24
N THR A 26 -1.48 9.45 17.92
CA THR A 26 -1.26 8.10 17.38
C THR A 26 0.18 7.64 17.58
N VAL A 27 1.16 8.52 17.35
CA VAL A 27 2.58 8.24 17.60
C VAL A 27 2.83 7.96 19.09
N GLU A 28 2.21 8.72 19.98
CA GLU A 28 2.24 8.46 21.43
C GLU A 28 1.60 7.12 21.79
N ARG A 29 0.46 6.75 21.19
CA ARG A 29 -0.18 5.44 21.41
C ARG A 29 0.60 4.26 20.85
N ILE A 30 1.31 4.43 19.74
CA ILE A 30 2.27 3.42 19.22
C ILE A 30 3.41 3.23 20.24
N GLY A 31 3.78 4.30 20.98
CA GLY A 31 4.75 4.28 22.07
C GLY A 31 4.32 3.50 23.33
N GLY A 32 3.04 3.12 23.43
CA GLY A 32 2.53 2.19 24.42
C GLY A 32 1.67 2.84 25.50
N GLU A 33 0.37 2.49 25.50
CA GLU A 33 -0.41 2.45 26.74
C GLU A 33 -1.17 1.12 26.85
N GLU A 34 -1.09 0.56 28.06
CA GLU A 34 -1.62 -0.70 28.57
C GLU A 34 -1.33 -1.99 27.79
N GLN A 35 -0.27 -2.66 28.24
CA GLN A 35 0.02 -4.06 27.96
C GLN A 35 -1.04 -4.96 28.63
N VAL A 36 -2.25 -5.06 28.06
CA VAL A 36 -2.99 -6.32 28.19
C VAL A 36 -2.15 -7.33 27.42
N THR A 37 -1.37 -8.16 28.13
CA THR A 37 -0.54 -9.17 27.49
C THR A 37 -1.47 -10.06 26.65
N PRO A 38 -1.41 -9.98 25.31
CA PRO A 38 -2.36 -10.72 24.49
C PRO A 38 -2.10 -12.20 24.74
N LYS A 39 -3.16 -12.97 25.00
CA LYS A 39 -3.02 -14.41 25.15
C LYS A 39 -2.62 -14.99 23.78
N VAL A 40 -1.33 -15.30 23.64
CA VAL A 40 -0.79 -15.88 22.41
C VAL A 40 -1.52 -17.19 22.14
N ARG A 41 -2.21 -17.28 21.00
CA ARG A 41 -2.85 -18.50 20.52
C ARG A 41 -1.88 -19.25 19.62
N THR A 42 -1.82 -20.56 19.77
CA THR A 42 -1.11 -21.44 18.85
C THR A 42 -1.91 -21.56 17.57
N LEU A 43 -1.35 -21.09 16.46
CA LEU A 43 -1.94 -21.23 15.13
C LEU A 43 -1.62 -22.61 14.56
N THR A 44 -2.61 -23.20 13.91
CA THR A 44 -2.51 -24.47 13.20
C THR A 44 -2.76 -24.26 11.71
N SER A 45 -2.46 -25.27 10.90
CA SER A 45 -2.80 -25.25 9.47
C SER A 45 -4.31 -25.20 9.20
N GLU A 46 -5.13 -25.60 10.17
CA GLU A 46 -6.59 -25.56 10.05
C GLU A 46 -7.11 -24.12 10.10
N ASP A 47 -6.51 -23.27 10.93
CA ASP A 47 -6.86 -21.85 11.02
C ASP A 47 -6.69 -21.13 9.68
N ILE A 48 -5.65 -21.50 8.92
CA ILE A 48 -5.42 -20.97 7.56
C ILE A 48 -6.56 -21.38 6.62
N ARG A 49 -6.99 -22.65 6.66
CA ARG A 49 -8.11 -23.13 5.83
C ARG A 49 -9.42 -22.44 6.20
N VAL A 50 -9.68 -22.24 7.49
CA VAL A 50 -10.87 -21.53 7.98
C VAL A 50 -10.84 -20.09 7.51
N ALA A 51 -9.73 -19.38 7.67
CA ALA A 51 -9.58 -18.00 7.24
C ALA A 51 -9.77 -17.84 5.72
N LEU A 52 -9.17 -18.73 4.91
CA LEU A 52 -9.34 -18.71 3.45
C LEU A 52 -10.79 -18.98 3.03
N ARG A 53 -11.47 -19.92 3.70
CA ARG A 53 -12.88 -20.24 3.41
C ARG A 53 -13.79 -19.06 3.77
N GLN A 54 -13.56 -18.40 4.90
CA GLN A 54 -14.30 -17.20 5.30
C GLN A 54 -14.05 -16.04 4.34
N GLY A 55 -12.79 -15.79 3.99
CA GLY A 55 -12.44 -14.77 2.99
C GLY A 55 -13.09 -15.03 1.62
N TYR A 56 -13.14 -16.29 1.18
CA TYR A 56 -13.86 -16.66 -0.05
C TYR A 56 -15.37 -16.44 0.07
N ALA A 57 -15.96 -16.77 1.21
CA ALA A 57 -17.38 -16.51 1.44
C ALA A 57 -17.68 -15.01 1.41
N ASP A 58 -16.80 -14.17 1.97
CA ASP A 58 -16.91 -12.69 1.94
C ASP A 58 -16.79 -12.16 0.51
N PHE A 59 -15.82 -12.67 -0.25
CA PHE A 59 -15.67 -12.36 -1.66
C PHE A 59 -16.91 -12.73 -2.49
N ALA A 60 -17.45 -13.93 -2.29
CA ALA A 60 -18.61 -14.42 -3.06
C ALA A 60 -19.89 -13.62 -2.75
N ALA A 61 -20.06 -13.16 -1.51
CA ALA A 61 -21.21 -12.37 -1.09
C ALA A 61 -21.15 -10.90 -1.56
N ALA A 62 -19.94 -10.34 -1.69
CA ALA A 62 -19.70 -8.95 -2.07
C ALA A 62 -19.06 -8.82 -3.47
N ARG A 63 -19.41 -9.74 -4.38
CA ARG A 63 -18.70 -10.03 -5.63
C ARG A 63 -18.40 -8.80 -6.50
N SER A 64 -19.36 -7.87 -6.62
CA SER A 64 -19.23 -6.67 -7.45
C SER A 64 -18.35 -5.59 -6.82
N ASP A 65 -18.49 -5.39 -5.50
CA ASP A 65 -17.77 -4.36 -4.75
C ASP A 65 -16.31 -4.74 -4.49
N VAL A 66 -16.07 -6.02 -4.19
CA VAL A 66 -14.72 -6.55 -3.95
C VAL A 66 -13.93 -6.66 -5.26
N MET A 67 -14.57 -7.01 -6.38
CA MET A 67 -13.90 -7.00 -7.69
C MET A 67 -13.33 -5.62 -8.01
N PHE A 68 -14.01 -4.52 -7.67
CA PHE A 68 -13.52 -3.18 -7.97
C PHE A 68 -12.24 -2.83 -7.19
N ILE A 69 -12.20 -3.16 -5.89
CA ILE A 69 -11.00 -2.99 -5.04
C ILE A 69 -9.87 -3.90 -5.54
N CYS A 70 -10.19 -5.14 -5.88
CA CYS A 70 -9.24 -6.09 -6.44
C CYS A 70 -8.77 -5.72 -7.85
N LEU A 71 -9.51 -4.92 -8.63
CA LEU A 71 -9.13 -4.48 -9.97
C LEU A 71 -8.26 -3.22 -9.95
N ILE A 72 -8.47 -2.32 -8.99
CA ILE A 72 -7.62 -1.15 -8.78
C ILE A 72 -6.16 -1.58 -8.60
N TYR A 73 -5.94 -2.68 -7.87
CA TYR A 73 -4.61 -3.20 -7.57
C TYR A 73 -3.80 -3.58 -8.84
N PRO A 74 -4.25 -4.50 -9.71
CA PRO A 74 -3.59 -4.79 -10.99
C PRO A 74 -3.69 -3.63 -11.99
N ALA A 75 -4.72 -2.78 -11.95
CA ALA A 75 -4.80 -1.61 -12.82
C ALA A 75 -3.68 -0.60 -12.54
N ILE A 76 -3.36 -0.34 -11.26
CA ILE A 76 -2.22 0.47 -10.86
C ILE A 76 -0.92 -0.19 -11.32
N GLY A 77 -0.77 -1.51 -11.14
CA GLY A 77 0.40 -2.25 -11.62
C GLY A 77 0.59 -2.14 -13.15
N VAL A 78 -0.49 -2.29 -13.92
CA VAL A 78 -0.48 -2.13 -15.38
C VAL A 78 -0.18 -0.69 -15.79
N LEU A 79 -0.74 0.31 -15.09
CA LEU A 79 -0.44 1.72 -15.35
C LEU A 79 1.04 2.03 -15.10
N LEU A 80 1.60 1.56 -14.00
CA LEU A 80 3.02 1.74 -13.68
C LEU A 80 3.92 1.02 -14.69
N ALA A 81 3.57 -0.19 -15.10
CA ALA A 81 4.27 -0.92 -16.16
C ALA A 81 4.19 -0.17 -17.50
N ALA A 82 3.03 0.36 -17.87
CA ALA A 82 2.83 1.12 -19.10
C ALA A 82 3.66 2.41 -19.12
N VAL A 83 3.71 3.14 -17.99
CA VAL A 83 4.55 4.32 -17.84
C VAL A 83 6.02 3.95 -17.98
N ALA A 84 6.48 2.87 -17.32
CA ALA A 84 7.87 2.44 -17.36
C ALA A 84 8.32 2.00 -18.76
N LEU A 85 7.44 1.31 -19.50
CA LEU A 85 7.71 0.85 -20.86
C LEU A 85 7.75 2.00 -21.89
N ASN A 86 6.99 3.07 -21.68
CA ASN A 86 6.92 4.20 -22.62
C ASN A 86 8.01 5.27 -22.41
N THR A 87 8.79 5.19 -21.33
CA THR A 87 9.79 6.20 -20.94
C THR A 87 11.22 5.67 -20.83
N SER A 88 11.50 4.48 -21.35
CA SER A 88 12.81 3.80 -21.23
C SER A 88 13.26 3.57 -19.78
N LEU A 89 12.31 3.45 -18.84
CA LEU A 89 12.54 3.19 -17.42
C LEU A 89 12.58 1.68 -17.11
N LEU A 90 13.10 0.87 -18.03
CA LEU A 90 13.25 -0.58 -17.87
C LEU A 90 13.91 -0.98 -16.53
N PRO A 91 14.95 -0.29 -16.03
CA PRO A 91 15.58 -0.62 -14.75
C PRO A 91 14.66 -0.46 -13.53
N ILE A 92 13.64 0.40 -13.62
CA ILE A 92 12.69 0.68 -12.52
C ILE A 92 11.51 -0.31 -12.53
N LEU A 93 11.29 -1.04 -13.63
CA LEU A 93 10.16 -1.95 -13.77
C LEU A 93 10.16 -3.07 -12.70
N PHE A 94 11.31 -3.70 -12.48
CA PHE A 94 11.45 -4.73 -11.43
C PHE A 94 11.27 -4.15 -10.02
N PRO A 95 11.95 -3.06 -9.62
CA PRO A 95 11.73 -2.41 -8.33
C PRO A 95 10.28 -2.01 -8.08
N VAL A 96 9.57 -1.53 -9.10
CA VAL A 96 8.13 -1.22 -9.02
C VAL A 96 7.31 -2.48 -8.79
N ALA A 97 7.56 -3.56 -9.54
CA ALA A 97 6.85 -4.82 -9.38
C ALA A 97 7.10 -5.46 -8.02
N ALA A 98 8.36 -5.46 -7.55
CA ALA A 98 8.74 -6.01 -6.25
C ALA A 98 8.22 -5.16 -5.08
N GLY A 99 8.34 -3.83 -5.18
CA GLY A 99 7.87 -2.90 -4.15
C GLY A 99 6.35 -2.78 -4.06
N PHE A 100 5.61 -3.30 -5.04
CA PHE A 100 4.15 -3.34 -5.05
C PHE A 100 3.55 -4.06 -3.82
N ALA A 101 4.30 -4.97 -3.20
CA ALA A 101 3.92 -5.60 -1.93
C ALA A 101 3.69 -4.57 -0.80
N LEU A 102 4.39 -3.43 -0.82
CA LEU A 102 4.21 -2.34 0.17
C LEU A 102 2.85 -1.65 0.06
N VAL A 103 2.16 -1.78 -1.08
CA VAL A 103 0.82 -1.24 -1.29
C VAL A 103 -0.26 -2.18 -0.73
N GLY A 104 0.06 -3.47 -0.60
CA GLY A 104 -0.87 -4.52 -0.16
C GLY A 104 -1.56 -4.24 1.18
N PRO A 105 -0.84 -3.84 2.25
CA PRO A 105 -1.44 -3.53 3.54
C PRO A 105 -2.52 -2.44 3.47
N LEU A 106 -2.33 -1.41 2.64
CA LEU A 106 -3.33 -0.36 2.43
C LEU A 106 -4.55 -0.89 1.68
N ALA A 107 -4.33 -1.68 0.62
CA ALA A 107 -5.41 -2.28 -0.15
C ALA A 107 -6.27 -3.24 0.70
N ALA A 108 -5.64 -3.97 1.64
CA ALA A 108 -6.32 -4.89 2.55
C ALA A 108 -7.32 -4.20 3.49
N ILE A 109 -7.15 -2.91 3.80
CA ILE A 109 -8.04 -2.17 4.69
C ILE A 109 -9.47 -2.11 4.14
N GLY A 110 -9.62 -1.93 2.83
CA GLY A 110 -10.94 -1.95 2.18
C GLY A 110 -11.62 -3.31 2.32
N LEU A 111 -10.86 -4.40 2.23
CA LEU A 111 -11.37 -5.77 2.41
C LEU A 111 -11.74 -6.04 3.87
N TYR A 112 -10.95 -5.54 4.83
CA TYR A 112 -11.26 -5.67 6.26
C TYR A 112 -12.53 -4.92 6.65
N GLU A 113 -12.78 -3.75 6.05
CA GLU A 113 -14.02 -3.01 6.25
C GLU A 113 -15.25 -3.80 5.74
N VAL A 114 -15.13 -4.44 4.58
CA VAL A 114 -16.18 -5.30 4.02
C VAL A 114 -16.49 -6.47 4.94
N SER A 115 -15.46 -7.18 5.41
CA SER A 115 -15.62 -8.31 6.33
C SER A 115 -16.28 -7.86 7.65
N ARG A 116 -15.79 -6.76 8.24
CA ARG A 116 -16.35 -6.19 9.49
C ARG A 116 -17.83 -5.80 9.36
N ARG A 117 -18.22 -5.19 8.24
CA ARG A 117 -19.62 -4.80 7.98
C ARG A 117 -20.51 -6.03 7.89
N ARG A 118 -20.03 -7.06 7.18
CA ARG A 118 -20.76 -8.31 7.03
C ARG A 118 -20.97 -9.01 8.37
N GLU A 119 -19.96 -9.07 9.23
CA GLU A 119 -20.08 -9.65 10.58
C GLU A 119 -21.10 -8.89 11.45
N LYS A 120 -21.24 -7.58 11.25
CA LYS A 120 -22.23 -6.75 11.94
C LYS A 120 -23.63 -6.78 11.31
N GLY A 121 -23.82 -7.50 10.20
CA GLY A 121 -25.08 -7.50 9.44
C GLY A 121 -25.38 -6.16 8.76
N GLU A 122 -24.37 -5.30 8.56
CA GLU A 122 -24.51 -4.02 7.87
C GLU A 122 -24.50 -4.22 6.34
N GLU A 123 -25.14 -3.30 5.61
CA GLU A 123 -25.07 -3.31 4.14
C GLU A 123 -23.63 -3.13 3.65
N VAL A 124 -23.24 -4.02 2.72
CA VAL A 124 -21.95 -4.01 2.05
C VAL A 124 -22.10 -3.24 0.74
N SER A 125 -21.32 -2.16 0.56
CA SER A 125 -21.15 -1.50 -0.72
C SER A 125 -19.74 -0.92 -0.83
N TRP A 126 -19.22 -0.73 -2.05
CA TRP A 126 -17.91 -0.13 -2.27
C TRP A 126 -17.80 1.31 -1.72
N LEU A 127 -18.90 2.08 -1.76
CA LEU A 127 -18.99 3.40 -1.12
C LEU A 127 -18.89 3.29 0.40
N ALA A 128 -19.36 2.18 0.97
CA ALA A 128 -19.20 1.85 2.38
C ALA A 128 -17.75 1.47 2.73
N ALA A 129 -16.97 0.90 1.81
CA ALA A 129 -15.53 0.69 2.00
C ALA A 129 -14.76 2.03 2.12
N LEU A 130 -15.18 3.06 1.37
CA LEU A 130 -14.64 4.42 1.51
C LEU A 130 -15.02 5.11 2.84
N ARG A 131 -16.01 4.57 3.58
CA ARG A 131 -16.31 5.05 4.95
C ARG A 131 -15.25 4.68 5.98
N VAL A 132 -14.17 3.98 5.60
CA VAL A 132 -12.94 3.87 6.41
C VAL A 132 -12.43 5.24 6.88
N ILE A 133 -12.67 6.30 6.10
CA ILE A 133 -12.39 7.70 6.45
C ILE A 133 -13.07 8.13 7.76
N GLN A 134 -14.20 7.50 8.12
CA GLN A 134 -14.96 7.78 9.34
C GLN A 134 -14.51 6.93 10.54
N SER A 135 -13.52 6.04 10.37
CA SER A 135 -13.05 5.19 11.46
C SER A 135 -12.21 6.01 12.48
N PRO A 136 -12.31 5.72 13.79
CA PRO A 136 -11.48 6.39 14.81
C PRO A 136 -9.98 6.25 14.57
N ASN A 137 -9.57 5.17 13.88
CA ASN A 137 -8.17 4.85 13.58
C ASN A 137 -7.73 5.31 12.19
N PHE A 138 -8.54 6.10 11.48
CA PHE A 138 -8.20 6.57 10.14
C PHE A 138 -6.89 7.36 10.10
N GLY A 139 -6.61 8.16 11.14
CA GLY A 139 -5.33 8.85 11.30
C GLY A 139 -4.14 7.89 11.30
N ALA A 140 -4.21 6.81 12.09
CA ALA A 140 -3.17 5.78 12.12
C ALA A 140 -2.99 5.05 10.79
N ILE A 141 -4.10 4.74 10.11
CA ILE A 141 -4.10 4.15 8.77
C ILE A 141 -3.40 5.08 7.77
N MET A 142 -3.67 6.39 7.83
CA MET A 142 -3.05 7.38 6.96
C MET A 142 -1.54 7.51 7.22
N VAL A 143 -1.13 7.51 8.50
CA VAL A 143 0.29 7.55 8.89
C VAL A 143 1.03 6.31 8.39
N LEU A 144 0.46 5.12 8.59
CA LEU A 144 1.03 3.88 8.05
C LEU A 144 1.11 3.93 6.53
N GLY A 145 0.07 4.42 5.86
CA GLY A 145 0.05 4.58 4.42
C GLY A 145 1.13 5.53 3.91
N LEU A 146 1.31 6.67 4.57
CA LEU A 146 2.36 7.64 4.25
C LEU A 146 3.75 7.04 4.48
N TYR A 147 3.93 6.29 5.57
CA TYR A 147 5.18 5.59 5.84
C TYR A 147 5.51 4.56 4.75
N LEU A 148 4.54 3.73 4.36
CA LEU A 148 4.70 2.75 3.29
C LEU A 148 4.96 3.42 1.93
N ALA A 149 4.30 4.55 1.65
CA ALA A 149 4.54 5.33 0.44
C ALA A 149 5.95 5.96 0.43
N ALA A 150 6.39 6.55 1.55
CA ALA A 150 7.74 7.10 1.68
C ALA A 150 8.80 6.00 1.54
N LEU A 151 8.56 4.84 2.16
CA LEU A 151 9.42 3.66 2.01
C LEU A 151 9.48 3.19 0.56
N PHE A 152 8.34 3.11 -0.13
CA PHE A 152 8.29 2.72 -1.54
C PHE A 152 9.01 3.72 -2.45
N VAL A 153 8.84 5.03 -2.25
CA VAL A 153 9.58 6.05 -3.00
C VAL A 153 11.07 5.95 -2.73
N THR A 154 11.47 5.80 -1.47
CA THR A 154 12.88 5.64 -1.08
C THR A 154 13.48 4.40 -1.72
N TRP A 155 12.75 3.28 -1.70
CA TRP A 155 13.11 2.05 -2.38
C TRP A 155 13.35 2.25 -3.89
N LEU A 156 12.45 2.95 -4.59
CA LEU A 156 12.63 3.24 -6.01
C LEU A 156 13.84 4.15 -6.29
N VAL A 157 14.06 5.16 -5.45
CA VAL A 157 15.22 6.05 -5.56
C VAL A 157 16.51 5.27 -5.36
N VAL A 158 16.58 4.42 -4.33
CA VAL A 158 17.74 3.57 -4.06
C VAL A 158 17.98 2.59 -5.20
N ALA A 159 16.93 1.91 -5.70
CA ALA A 159 17.06 0.98 -6.81
C ALA A 159 17.54 1.69 -8.10
N HIS A 160 17.00 2.88 -8.40
CA HIS A 160 17.47 3.68 -9.53
C HIS A 160 18.92 4.14 -9.34
N PHE A 161 19.31 4.52 -8.13
CA PHE A 161 20.67 4.90 -7.81
C PHE A 161 21.65 3.73 -7.99
N ILE A 162 21.30 2.53 -7.51
CA ILE A 162 22.10 1.32 -7.71
C ILE A 162 22.28 1.04 -9.20
N TRP A 163 21.21 1.15 -10.00
CA TRP A 163 21.32 1.03 -11.44
C TRP A 163 22.23 2.10 -12.06
N LEU A 164 22.09 3.38 -11.68
CA LEU A 164 22.89 4.49 -12.20
C LEU A 164 24.40 4.28 -12.00
N VAL A 165 24.81 3.74 -10.84
CA VAL A 165 26.23 3.53 -10.51
C VAL A 165 26.77 2.18 -11.03
N THR A 166 25.93 1.33 -11.63
CA THR A 166 26.33 0.01 -12.15
C THR A 166 26.19 -0.09 -13.66
N LEU A 167 24.95 -0.16 -14.17
CA LEU A 167 24.63 -0.36 -15.60
C LEU A 167 24.25 0.93 -16.33
N GLY A 168 23.92 2.00 -15.61
CA GLY A 168 23.59 3.32 -16.17
C GLY A 168 24.82 4.10 -16.64
N PRO A 169 24.66 5.38 -17.04
CA PRO A 169 23.42 6.16 -17.07
C PRO A 169 22.65 6.04 -18.39
N MET A 170 23.20 5.35 -19.39
CA MET A 170 22.52 5.17 -20.68
C MET A 170 21.36 4.17 -20.50
N PRO A 171 20.12 4.54 -20.86
CA PRO A 171 18.99 3.63 -20.76
C PRO A 171 19.19 2.43 -21.69
N PRO A 172 18.71 1.24 -21.31
CA PRO A 172 18.89 0.05 -22.13
C PRO A 172 18.19 0.19 -23.48
N ILE A 173 18.85 -0.30 -24.53
CA ILE A 173 18.35 -0.22 -25.92
C ILE A 173 17.09 -1.09 -26.11
N SER A 174 16.98 -2.19 -25.36
CA SER A 174 15.83 -3.09 -25.37
C SER A 174 15.79 -3.99 -24.14
N VAL A 175 14.67 -4.68 -23.90
CA VAL A 175 14.53 -5.67 -22.82
C VAL A 175 15.56 -6.82 -22.93
N PRO A 176 15.75 -7.48 -24.09
CA PRO A 176 16.74 -8.55 -24.20
C PRO A 176 18.18 -8.07 -23.97
N ALA A 177 18.53 -6.88 -24.47
CA ALA A 177 19.85 -6.28 -24.23
C ALA A 177 20.07 -6.03 -22.74
N PHE A 178 19.07 -5.45 -22.05
CA PHE A 178 19.15 -5.25 -20.60
C PHE A 178 19.35 -6.56 -19.85
N LEU A 179 18.58 -7.61 -20.17
CA LEU A 179 18.73 -8.92 -19.51
C LEU A 179 20.12 -9.53 -19.78
N ALA A 180 20.64 -9.39 -21.00
CA ALA A 180 22.00 -9.82 -21.31
C ALA A 180 23.02 -9.06 -20.45
N ASP A 181 22.93 -7.74 -20.36
CA ASP A 181 23.83 -6.92 -19.54
C ASP A 181 23.77 -7.31 -18.06
N VAL A 182 22.56 -7.52 -17.53
CA VAL A 182 22.33 -7.91 -16.12
C VAL A 182 22.98 -9.25 -15.78
N PHE A 183 22.83 -10.27 -16.63
CA PHE A 183 23.28 -11.64 -16.29
C PHE A 183 24.68 -11.98 -16.81
N THR A 184 25.23 -11.22 -17.76
CA THR A 184 26.51 -11.58 -18.43
C THR A 184 27.65 -10.61 -18.14
N THR A 185 27.39 -9.44 -17.56
CA THR A 185 28.43 -8.42 -17.30
C THR A 185 28.72 -8.24 -15.83
N GLY A 186 29.97 -7.95 -15.47
CA GLY A 186 30.37 -7.69 -14.07
C GLY A 186 29.58 -6.55 -13.42
N ALA A 187 29.20 -5.53 -14.19
CA ALA A 187 28.33 -4.45 -13.72
C ALA A 187 26.91 -4.93 -13.38
N GLY A 188 26.36 -5.85 -14.19
CA GLY A 188 25.08 -6.51 -13.89
C GLY A 188 25.12 -7.35 -12.63
N TRP A 189 26.18 -8.13 -12.42
CA TRP A 189 26.39 -8.87 -11.17
C TRP A 189 26.55 -7.95 -9.96
N ALA A 190 27.28 -6.83 -10.11
CA ALA A 190 27.39 -5.82 -9.06
C ALA A 190 26.03 -5.23 -8.69
N MET A 191 25.17 -4.96 -9.69
CA MET A 191 23.81 -4.50 -9.47
C MET A 191 22.97 -5.51 -8.69
N ILE A 192 23.04 -6.80 -9.02
CA ILE A 192 22.32 -7.89 -8.33
C ILE A 192 22.77 -8.08 -6.88
N VAL A 193 24.06 -7.89 -6.59
CA VAL A 193 24.60 -8.08 -5.23
C VAL A 193 24.30 -6.87 -4.34
N LEU A 194 24.30 -5.66 -4.91
CA LEU A 194 24.06 -4.43 -4.17
C LEU A 194 22.57 -4.15 -3.92
N GLY A 195 21.68 -4.60 -4.81
CA GLY A 195 20.23 -4.39 -4.75
C GLY A 195 19.46 -5.61 -4.30
#